data_AF-A0A4Q1KYS7-F1
#
_entry.id   AF-A0A4Q1KYS7-F1
#
_cell.length_a   1.000
_cell.length_b   1.000
_cell.length_c   1.000
_cell.angle_alpha   90.00
_cell.angle_beta   90.00
_cell.angle_gamma   90.00
#
_symmetry.space_group_name_H-M   'P 1'
#
loop_
_entity.id
_entity.type
_entity.pdbx_description
1 polymer ?
#
loop_
_entity_poly.entity_id
_entity_poly.type
_entity_poly.pdbx_seq_one_letter_code
_entity_poly.pdbx_strand_id
1 'polypeptide(L)'
;MQHNNHLEQKIAIINSVTPNLDDFLQNGFDNDYAQAFISEYILEYKKQCNETEVELFELFKLNVRYKRFSIIGNLMLTEIVEYEDFYKIGNLERDFLILIKSTEEIAIIDHENFEIRYYISENFEVFLDLIPVLISYDKLGYLGVKYTMDIKIKTLEKIKKIVKSEKYYFFFSYSLMGE
;
A
#
# COMPACT_ATOMS: atom_id res chain seq x y z
N MET A 1 13.54 20.40 7.21
CA MET A 1 14.36 19.15 7.15
C MET A 1 13.60 17.88 7.54
N GLN A 2 12.34 17.94 8.00
CA GLN A 2 11.67 16.79 8.62
C GLN A 2 10.99 15.81 7.62
N HIS A 3 10.38 16.29 6.52
CA HIS A 3 9.58 15.43 5.64
C HIS A 3 10.36 14.39 4.83
N ASN A 4 11.59 14.69 4.39
CA ASN A 4 12.42 13.71 3.69
C ASN A 4 12.85 12.55 4.60
N ASN A 5 13.28 12.85 5.83
CA ASN A 5 13.60 11.82 6.82
C ASN A 5 12.37 11.01 7.21
N HIS A 6 11.20 11.67 7.28
CA HIS A 6 9.93 11.00 7.55
C HIS A 6 9.54 10.02 6.44
N LEU A 7 9.61 10.44 5.18
CA LEU A 7 9.33 9.57 4.03
C LEU A 7 10.31 8.38 3.98
N GLU A 8 11.60 8.64 4.16
CA GLU A 8 12.62 7.58 4.24
C GLU A 8 12.30 6.56 5.34
N GLN A 9 11.88 7.01 6.52
CA GLN A 9 11.45 6.15 7.61
C GLN A 9 10.21 5.32 7.25
N LYS A 10 9.18 5.92 6.62
CA LYS A 10 7.98 5.19 6.18
C LYS A 10 8.35 4.09 5.19
N ILE A 11 9.18 4.40 4.19
CA ILE A 11 9.64 3.43 3.19
C ILE A 11 10.49 2.32 3.82
N ALA A 12 11.36 2.67 4.78
CA ALA A 12 12.13 1.68 5.52
C ALA A 12 11.23 0.72 6.33
N ILE A 13 10.17 1.23 6.96
CA ILE A 13 9.19 0.39 7.68
C ILE A 13 8.46 -0.54 6.71
N ILE A 14 8.01 -0.03 5.55
CA ILE A 14 7.39 -0.85 4.51
C ILE A 14 8.33 -1.99 4.08
N ASN A 15 9.58 -1.66 3.74
CA ASN A 15 10.58 -2.65 3.33
C ASN A 15 10.97 -3.64 4.44
N SER A 16 10.79 -3.29 5.71
CA SER A 16 11.08 -4.20 6.82
C SER A 16 10.08 -5.35 6.95
N VAL A 17 8.89 -5.20 6.34
CA VAL A 17 7.82 -6.21 6.38
C VAL A 17 7.54 -6.87 5.03
N THR A 18 8.14 -6.37 3.95
CA THR A 18 8.02 -7.01 2.63
C THR A 18 8.60 -8.43 2.67
N PRO A 19 7.98 -9.39 1.94
CA PRO A 19 8.54 -10.73 1.82
C PRO A 19 9.96 -10.67 1.25
N ASN A 20 10.87 -11.44 1.85
CA ASN A 20 12.25 -11.59 1.42
C ASN A 20 12.60 -13.07 1.19
N LEU A 21 13.81 -13.33 0.70
CA LEU A 21 14.23 -14.68 0.31
C LEU A 21 14.19 -15.65 1.49
N ASP A 22 14.63 -15.21 2.67
CA ASP A 22 14.67 -16.05 3.85
C ASP A 22 13.26 -16.47 4.30
N ASP A 23 12.26 -15.59 4.16
CA ASP A 23 10.87 -15.93 4.46
C ASP A 23 10.39 -17.14 3.65
N PHE A 24 10.66 -17.15 2.34
CA PHE A 24 10.25 -18.23 1.45
C PHE A 24 11.04 -19.52 1.70
N LEU A 25 12.37 -19.41 1.83
CA LEU A 25 13.22 -20.59 2.04
C LEU A 25 12.89 -21.30 3.36
N GLN A 26 12.58 -20.53 4.43
CA GLN A 26 12.17 -21.11 5.72
C GLN A 26 10.82 -21.84 5.65
N ASN A 27 9.95 -21.46 4.71
CA ASN A 27 8.64 -22.09 4.50
C ASN A 27 8.70 -23.20 3.41
N GLY A 28 9.90 -23.59 2.96
CA GLY A 28 10.12 -24.72 2.06
C GLY A 28 9.85 -24.43 0.58
N PHE A 29 9.75 -23.15 0.20
CA PHE A 29 9.67 -22.75 -1.20
C PHE A 29 11.05 -22.81 -1.85
N ASP A 30 11.09 -23.07 -3.17
CA ASP A 30 12.34 -23.03 -3.93
C ASP A 30 12.80 -21.60 -4.22
N ASN A 31 14.09 -21.47 -4.54
CA ASN A 31 14.75 -20.18 -4.76
C ASN A 31 14.20 -19.44 -5.99
N ASP A 32 13.88 -20.17 -7.07
CA ASP A 32 13.42 -19.57 -8.32
C ASP A 32 12.04 -18.93 -8.13
N TYR A 33 11.13 -19.63 -7.43
CA TYR A 33 9.83 -19.11 -7.01
C TYR A 33 9.99 -17.88 -6.11
N ALA A 34 10.83 -17.97 -5.08
CA ALA A 34 11.05 -16.87 -4.14
C ALA A 34 11.57 -15.61 -4.85
N GLN A 35 12.56 -15.74 -5.74
CA GLN A 35 13.13 -14.62 -6.48
C GLN A 35 12.14 -13.96 -7.42
N ALA A 36 11.35 -14.76 -8.15
CA ALA A 36 10.31 -14.24 -9.03
C ALA A 36 9.31 -13.39 -8.22
N PHE A 37 8.91 -13.88 -7.05
CA PHE A 37 7.92 -13.23 -6.21
C PHE A 37 8.42 -11.93 -5.56
N ILE A 38 9.61 -11.94 -4.96
CA ILE A 38 10.18 -10.78 -4.24
C ILE A 38 10.40 -9.59 -5.18
N SER A 39 10.61 -9.85 -6.48
CA SER A 39 10.79 -8.80 -7.48
C SER A 39 9.59 -7.83 -7.60
N GLU A 40 8.40 -8.24 -7.13
CA GLU A 40 7.18 -7.43 -7.11
C GLU A 40 7.03 -6.56 -5.84
N TYR A 41 7.96 -6.68 -4.88
CA TYR A 41 7.94 -5.95 -3.59
C TYR A 41 9.13 -4.99 -3.44
N ILE A 42 9.72 -4.58 -4.56
CA ILE A 42 10.85 -3.65 -4.57
C ILE A 42 10.33 -2.21 -4.53
N LEU A 43 10.53 -1.56 -3.38
CA LEU A 43 10.25 -0.14 -3.17
C LEU A 43 11.55 0.56 -2.73
N GLU A 44 12.13 1.37 -3.62
CA GLU A 44 13.43 2.01 -3.37
C GLU A 44 13.26 3.50 -3.08
N TYR A 45 13.79 3.97 -1.95
CA TYR A 45 13.96 5.40 -1.71
C TYR A 45 15.28 5.88 -2.32
N LYS A 46 15.20 6.72 -3.34
CA LYS A 46 16.32 7.41 -3.99
C LYS A 46 16.10 8.91 -3.89
N LYS A 47 16.79 9.53 -2.94
CA LYS A 47 16.72 10.98 -2.70
C LYS A 47 17.21 11.75 -3.93
N GLN A 48 16.27 12.35 -4.66
CA GLN A 48 16.51 13.22 -5.81
C GLN A 48 16.20 14.70 -5.48
N CYS A 49 15.29 14.94 -4.52
CA CYS A 49 14.91 16.27 -4.08
C CYS A 49 15.24 16.50 -2.59
N ASN A 50 15.99 17.56 -2.30
CA ASN A 50 16.36 17.97 -0.93
C ASN A 50 15.35 18.95 -0.31
N GLU A 51 14.33 19.35 -1.05
CA GLU A 51 13.38 20.36 -0.59
C GLU A 51 12.60 19.85 0.62
N THR A 52 12.43 20.74 1.60
CA THR A 52 11.88 20.38 2.91
C THR A 52 10.45 20.84 3.12
N GLU A 53 9.93 21.64 2.20
CA GLU A 53 8.58 22.25 2.26
C GLU A 53 7.62 21.63 1.23
N VAL A 54 8.04 20.56 0.57
CA VAL A 54 7.22 19.83 -0.39
C VAL A 54 6.31 18.84 0.36
N GLU A 55 5.07 18.73 -0.09
CA GLU A 55 4.09 17.76 0.42
C GLU A 55 4.60 16.32 0.32
N LEU A 56 4.17 15.46 1.25
CA LEU A 56 4.67 14.08 1.35
C LEU A 56 4.44 13.28 0.06
N PHE A 57 3.31 13.50 -0.62
CA PHE A 57 2.98 12.85 -1.88
C PHE A 57 3.93 13.25 -3.02
N GLU A 58 4.24 14.54 -3.16
CA GLU A 58 5.18 15.02 -4.16
C GLU A 58 6.60 14.53 -3.86
N LEU A 59 7.01 14.49 -2.58
CA LEU A 59 8.27 13.85 -2.19
C LEU A 59 8.29 12.36 -2.55
N PHE A 60 7.18 11.65 -2.39
CA PHE A 60 7.06 10.24 -2.76
C PHE A 60 7.25 10.05 -4.27
N LYS A 61 6.53 10.81 -5.10
CA LYS A 61 6.65 10.81 -6.56
C LYS A 61 8.08 11.09 -7.03
N LEU A 62 8.75 12.06 -6.41
CA LEU A 62 10.11 12.45 -6.78
C LEU A 62 11.17 11.46 -6.29
N ASN A 63 11.02 10.87 -5.10
CA ASN A 63 12.10 10.14 -4.44
C ASN A 63 11.88 8.63 -4.33
N VAL A 64 10.69 8.10 -4.63
CA VAL A 64 10.42 6.65 -4.49
C VAL A 64 10.35 6.00 -5.88
N ARG A 65 10.97 4.83 -6.02
CA ARG A 65 11.05 4.08 -7.28
C ARG A 65 10.53 2.67 -7.08
N TYR A 66 9.65 2.28 -7.98
CA TYR A 66 9.03 0.96 -8.06
C TYR A 66 8.48 0.78 -9.48
N LYS A 67 8.38 -0.46 -9.96
CA LYS A 67 7.77 -0.75 -11.27
C LYS A 67 6.32 -1.22 -11.09
N ARG A 68 6.13 -2.16 -10.18
CA ARG A 68 4.86 -2.63 -9.62
C ARG A 68 5.16 -2.95 -8.16
N PHE A 69 4.24 -2.59 -7.27
CA PHE A 69 4.40 -2.88 -5.85
C PHE A 69 3.06 -3.32 -5.28
N SER A 70 2.95 -4.59 -4.90
CA SER A 70 1.72 -5.12 -4.31
C SER A 70 1.61 -4.70 -2.84
N ILE A 71 0.43 -4.18 -2.46
CA ILE A 71 0.12 -3.80 -1.08
C ILE A 71 -0.68 -4.92 -0.41
N ILE A 72 -1.74 -5.39 -1.07
CA ILE A 72 -2.60 -6.50 -0.63
C ILE A 72 -3.41 -7.06 -1.80
N GLY A 73 -3.34 -8.37 -2.03
CA GLY A 73 -4.03 -9.04 -3.12
C GLY A 73 -3.69 -8.39 -4.46
N ASN A 74 -4.70 -7.85 -5.14
CA ASN A 74 -4.55 -7.17 -6.43
C ASN A 74 -4.43 -5.64 -6.31
N LEU A 75 -4.33 -5.08 -5.09
CA LEU A 75 -4.10 -3.66 -4.88
C LEU A 75 -2.60 -3.36 -5.07
N MET A 76 -2.26 -2.76 -6.21
CA MET A 76 -0.88 -2.49 -6.59
C MET A 76 -0.65 -0.99 -6.79
N LEU A 77 0.49 -0.48 -6.31
CA LEU A 77 1.02 0.79 -6.79
C LEU A 77 1.59 0.62 -8.19
N THR A 78 1.32 1.61 -9.03
CA THR A 78 1.83 1.69 -10.41
C THR A 78 2.41 3.07 -10.68
N GLU A 79 2.84 3.30 -11.92
CA GLU A 79 3.20 4.64 -12.37
C GLU A 79 2.08 5.64 -12.03
N ILE A 80 2.50 6.80 -11.51
CA ILE A 80 1.59 7.87 -11.12
C ILE A 80 1.18 8.62 -12.38
N VAL A 81 -0.13 8.71 -12.61
CA VAL A 81 -0.72 9.46 -13.74
C VAL A 81 -1.58 10.59 -13.19
N GLU A 82 -1.35 11.80 -13.68
CA GLU A 82 -2.09 12.99 -13.26
C GLU A 82 -3.33 13.21 -14.12
N TYR A 83 -4.47 13.39 -13.46
CA TYR A 83 -5.76 13.80 -14.03
C TYR A 83 -6.15 15.18 -13.49
N GLU A 84 -7.24 15.76 -14.00
CA GLU A 84 -7.73 17.08 -13.56
C GLU A 84 -7.99 17.11 -12.05
N ASP A 85 -8.77 16.15 -11.54
CA ASP A 85 -9.26 16.14 -10.16
C ASP A 85 -8.50 15.20 -9.22
N PHE A 86 -7.64 14.33 -9.75
CA PHE A 86 -6.95 13.31 -8.95
C PHE A 86 -5.60 12.89 -9.55
N TYR A 87 -4.78 12.24 -8.72
CA TYR A 87 -3.65 11.45 -9.17
C TYR A 87 -4.02 9.97 -9.11
N LYS A 88 -3.88 9.26 -10.22
CA LYS A 88 -3.90 7.79 -10.20
C LYS A 88 -2.55 7.31 -9.68
N ILE A 89 -2.56 6.53 -8.60
CA ILE A 89 -1.34 6.04 -7.94
C ILE A 89 -1.23 4.50 -7.98
N GLY A 90 -2.30 3.81 -8.35
CA GLY A 90 -2.34 2.35 -8.43
C GLY A 90 -3.61 1.81 -9.07
N ASN A 91 -3.79 0.50 -9.00
CA ASN A 91 -5.00 -0.19 -9.44
C ASN A 91 -5.43 -1.24 -8.42
N LEU A 92 -6.72 -1.54 -8.40
CA LEU A 92 -7.32 -2.71 -7.76
C LEU A 92 -8.14 -3.45 -8.82
N GLU A 93 -7.61 -4.56 -9.35
CA GLU A 93 -8.22 -5.25 -10.49
C GLU A 93 -8.43 -4.31 -11.70
N ARG A 94 -9.68 -3.91 -11.96
CA ARG A 94 -10.06 -2.96 -13.01
C ARG A 94 -10.19 -1.52 -12.49
N ASP A 95 -10.31 -1.32 -11.19
CA ASP A 95 -10.52 -0.02 -10.57
C ASP A 95 -9.20 0.73 -10.36
N PHE A 96 -9.28 2.06 -10.21
CA PHE A 96 -8.12 2.90 -9.93
C PHE A 96 -8.01 3.21 -8.46
N LEU A 97 -6.79 3.08 -7.92
CA LEU A 97 -6.41 3.70 -6.65
C LEU A 97 -5.93 5.11 -6.92
N ILE A 98 -6.57 6.08 -6.28
CA ILE A 98 -6.37 7.51 -6.55
C ILE A 98 -6.09 8.32 -5.27
N LEU A 99 -5.46 9.47 -5.45
CA LEU A 99 -5.39 10.58 -4.50
C LEU A 99 -6.22 11.74 -5.04
N ILE A 100 -7.29 12.12 -4.34
CA ILE A 100 -8.18 13.22 -4.75
C ILE A 100 -7.50 14.56 -4.44
N LYS A 101 -7.35 15.45 -5.42
CA LYS A 101 -6.59 16.70 -5.24
C LYS A 101 -7.25 17.69 -4.28
N SER A 102 -8.58 17.74 -4.26
CA SER A 102 -9.33 18.71 -3.45
C SER A 102 -9.46 18.34 -1.97
N THR A 103 -9.41 17.04 -1.65
CA THR A 103 -9.60 16.52 -0.29
C THR A 103 -8.38 15.81 0.27
N GLU A 104 -7.38 15.54 -0.57
CA GLU A 104 -6.21 14.69 -0.27
C GLU A 104 -6.54 13.24 0.10
N GLU A 105 -7.80 12.82 0.01
CA GLU A 105 -8.22 11.48 0.38
C GLU A 105 -7.73 10.43 -0.63
N ILE A 106 -7.43 9.24 -0.12
CA ILE A 106 -7.16 8.06 -0.97
C ILE A 106 -8.45 7.28 -1.16
N ALA A 107 -8.76 6.96 -2.41
CA ALA A 107 -9.99 6.26 -2.77
C ALA A 107 -9.76 5.22 -3.88
N ILE A 108 -10.70 4.29 -3.98
CA ILE A 108 -10.87 3.40 -5.14
C ILE A 108 -12.03 3.95 -5.97
N ILE A 109 -11.77 4.21 -7.24
CA ILE A 109 -12.79 4.62 -8.21
C ILE A 109 -12.94 3.59 -9.32
N ASP A 110 -14.15 3.46 -9.83
CA ASP A 110 -14.38 2.72 -11.06
C ASP A 110 -13.69 3.42 -12.25
N HIS A 111 -12.97 2.65 -13.08
CA HIS A 111 -12.20 3.21 -14.19
C HIS A 111 -13.04 3.64 -15.40
N GLU A 112 -14.27 3.14 -15.55
CA GLU A 112 -15.16 3.42 -16.68
C GLU A 112 -15.98 4.69 -16.43
N ASN A 113 -16.51 4.85 -15.21
CA ASN A 113 -17.41 5.96 -14.88
C ASN A 113 -16.87 6.94 -13.82
N PHE A 114 -15.67 6.69 -13.27
CA PHE A 114 -15.01 7.50 -12.24
C PHE A 114 -15.80 7.68 -10.93
N GLU A 115 -16.78 6.81 -10.66
CA GLU A 115 -17.50 6.83 -9.38
C GLU A 115 -16.64 6.26 -8.24
N ILE A 116 -16.67 6.94 -7.09
CA ILE A 116 -15.99 6.46 -5.88
C ILE A 116 -16.71 5.23 -5.33
N ARG A 117 -16.00 4.09 -5.34
CA ARG A 117 -16.47 2.84 -4.75
C ARG A 117 -16.16 2.77 -3.26
N TYR A 118 -14.92 3.13 -2.89
CA TYR A 118 -14.45 3.05 -1.51
C TYR A 118 -13.49 4.20 -1.18
N TYR A 119 -13.55 4.68 0.05
CA TYR A 119 -12.49 5.50 0.61
C TYR A 119 -11.53 4.62 1.43
N ILE A 120 -10.24 4.87 1.30
CA ILE A 120 -9.16 4.04 1.85
C ILE A 120 -8.45 4.75 3.00
N SER A 121 -8.20 6.06 2.88
CA SER A 121 -7.62 6.88 3.96
C SER A 121 -7.96 8.35 3.81
N GLU A 122 -7.82 9.09 4.90
CA GLU A 122 -8.05 10.54 4.95
C GLU A 122 -6.98 11.37 4.25
N ASN A 123 -5.76 10.83 4.14
CA ASN A 123 -4.66 11.44 3.39
C ASN A 123 -3.60 10.41 2.98
N PHE A 124 -2.60 10.86 2.22
CA PHE A 124 -1.49 10.03 1.75
C PHE A 124 -0.58 9.53 2.88
N GLU A 125 -0.43 10.28 3.98
CA GLU A 125 0.39 9.85 5.11
C GLU A 125 -0.23 8.63 5.82
N VAL A 126 -1.53 8.70 6.13
CA VAL A 126 -2.28 7.59 6.73
C VAL A 126 -2.30 6.39 5.80
N PHE A 127 -2.32 6.61 4.48
CA PHE A 127 -2.18 5.53 3.51
C PHE A 127 -0.82 4.82 3.62
N LEU A 128 0.29 5.55 3.73
CA LEU A 128 1.61 4.94 3.95
C LEU A 128 1.68 4.15 5.26
N ASP A 129 0.96 4.56 6.30
CA ASP A 129 0.88 3.82 7.57
C ASP A 129 0.09 2.52 7.48
N LEU A 130 -0.86 2.42 6.54
CA LEU A 130 -1.62 1.19 6.29
C LEU A 130 -0.78 0.13 5.58
N ILE A 131 0.08 0.54 4.63
CA ILE A 131 0.82 -0.38 3.74
C ILE A 131 1.55 -1.49 4.52
N PRO A 132 2.33 -1.23 5.59
CA PRO A 132 3.03 -2.28 6.33
C PRO A 132 2.10 -3.33 6.96
N VAL A 133 0.92 -2.90 7.44
CA VAL A 133 -0.08 -3.80 8.03
C VAL A 133 -0.66 -4.73 6.97
N LEU A 134 -0.96 -4.16 5.80
CA LEU A 134 -1.55 -4.87 4.67
C LEU A 134 -0.57 -5.89 4.06
N ILE A 135 0.67 -5.49 3.84
CA ILE A 135 1.73 -6.40 3.34
C ILE A 135 2.02 -7.51 4.34
N SER A 136 2.08 -7.19 5.64
CA SER A 136 2.30 -8.21 6.68
C SER A 136 1.19 -9.25 6.70
N TYR A 137 -0.06 -8.84 6.43
CA TYR A 137 -1.17 -9.76 6.29
C TYR A 137 -1.02 -10.60 5.02
N ASP A 138 -0.81 -9.98 3.86
CA ASP A 138 -0.78 -10.67 2.57
C ASP A 138 0.40 -11.65 2.45
N LYS A 139 1.55 -11.29 3.05
CA LYS A 139 2.73 -12.15 3.21
C LYS A 139 2.38 -13.52 3.81
N LEU A 140 1.43 -13.58 4.74
CA LEU A 140 1.01 -14.86 5.34
C LEU A 140 0.44 -15.80 4.27
N GLY A 141 -0.43 -15.29 3.38
CA GLY A 141 -1.01 -16.08 2.30
C GLY A 141 0.03 -16.59 1.31
N TYR A 142 0.99 -15.75 0.93
CA TYR A 142 2.09 -16.15 0.04
C TYR A 142 3.01 -17.22 0.64
N LEU A 143 3.15 -17.22 1.96
CA LEU A 143 3.89 -18.25 2.69
C LEU A 143 3.04 -19.50 3.00
N GLY A 144 1.84 -19.61 2.44
CA GLY A 144 0.96 -20.78 2.59
C GLY A 144 0.20 -20.83 3.93
N VAL A 145 0.22 -19.76 4.72
CA VAL A 145 -0.51 -19.68 5.99
C VAL A 145 -1.99 -19.40 5.71
N LYS A 146 -2.87 -20.20 6.31
CA LYS A 146 -4.33 -19.99 6.21
C LYS A 146 -4.76 -18.76 7.02
N TYR A 147 -5.58 -17.90 6.42
CA TYR A 147 -6.20 -16.75 7.08
C TYR A 147 -7.29 -17.16 8.08
N THR A 148 -6.88 -17.51 9.30
CA THR A 148 -7.81 -17.77 10.40
C THR A 148 -8.57 -16.51 10.82
N MET A 149 -9.72 -16.69 11.47
CA MET A 149 -10.49 -15.56 12.01
C MET A 149 -9.68 -14.69 12.97
N ASP A 150 -8.84 -15.30 13.81
CA ASP A 150 -7.97 -14.56 14.73
C ASP A 150 -6.96 -13.67 13.99
N ILE A 151 -6.40 -14.14 12.88
CA ILE A 151 -5.49 -13.34 12.04
C ILE A 151 -6.26 -12.16 11.44
N LYS A 152 -7.44 -12.42 10.86
CA LYS A 152 -8.30 -11.38 10.27
C LYS A 152 -8.68 -10.30 11.29
N ILE A 153 -9.15 -10.71 12.47
CA ILE A 153 -9.53 -9.79 13.56
C ILE A 153 -8.32 -8.96 14.02
N LYS A 154 -7.17 -9.58 14.26
CA LYS A 154 -5.95 -8.86 14.68
C LYS A 154 -5.48 -7.85 13.62
N THR A 155 -5.59 -8.18 12.34
CA THR A 155 -5.27 -7.25 11.25
C THR A 155 -6.25 -6.08 11.24
N LEU A 156 -7.55 -6.35 11.33
CA LEU A 156 -8.59 -5.32 11.40
C LEU A 156 -8.42 -4.39 12.60
N GLU A 157 -8.06 -4.91 13.78
CA GLU A 157 -7.75 -4.09 14.95
C GLU A 157 -6.56 -3.15 14.73
N LYS A 158 -5.53 -3.59 14.00
CA LYS A 158 -4.40 -2.73 13.62
C LYS A 158 -4.84 -1.65 12.65
N ILE A 159 -5.62 -2.00 11.63
CA ILE A 159 -6.17 -1.06 10.65
C ILE A 159 -7.01 0.00 11.36
N LYS A 160 -7.91 -0.40 12.26
CA LYS A 160 -8.79 0.52 13.01
C LYS A 160 -8.04 1.52 13.89
N LYS A 161 -6.83 1.18 14.34
CA LYS A 161 -5.95 2.12 15.08
C LYS A 161 -5.35 3.20 14.17
N ILE A 162 -5.19 2.89 12.88
CA ILE A 162 -4.66 3.80 11.85
C ILE A 162 -5.81 4.63 11.26
N VAL A 163 -6.79 3.97 10.64
CA VAL A 163 -7.98 4.61 10.08
C VAL A 163 -9.09 4.69 11.13
N LYS A 164 -9.13 5.80 11.85
CA LYS A 164 -10.05 6.00 12.99
C LYS A 164 -11.53 6.13 12.59
N SER A 165 -11.80 6.53 11.35
CA SER A 165 -13.15 6.74 10.83
C SER A 165 -13.69 5.49 10.13
N GLU A 166 -14.96 5.17 10.37
CA GLU A 166 -15.65 4.04 9.75
C GLU A 166 -15.69 4.15 8.21
N LYS A 167 -15.72 5.38 7.68
CA LYS A 167 -15.67 5.69 6.24
C LYS A 167 -14.52 4.97 5.53
N TYR A 168 -13.33 4.99 6.14
CA TYR A 168 -12.10 4.40 5.58
C TYR A 168 -11.91 2.94 6.00
N TYR A 169 -12.42 2.57 7.17
CA TYR A 169 -12.32 1.23 7.71
C TYR A 169 -13.17 0.21 6.94
N PHE A 170 -14.32 0.65 6.40
CA PHE A 170 -15.31 -0.21 5.75
C PHE A 170 -14.71 -1.13 4.67
N PHE A 171 -13.91 -0.58 3.76
CA PHE A 171 -13.24 -1.34 2.70
C PHE A 171 -12.47 -2.55 3.26
N PHE A 172 -11.64 -2.32 4.28
CA PHE A 172 -10.82 -3.38 4.86
C PHE A 172 -11.65 -4.44 5.59
N SER A 173 -12.69 -4.01 6.31
CA SER A 173 -13.60 -4.93 7.00
C SER A 173 -14.28 -5.87 6.01
N TYR A 174 -14.71 -5.34 4.87
CA TYR A 174 -15.34 -6.10 3.80
C TYR A 174 -14.33 -7.02 3.10
N SER A 175 -13.19 -6.49 2.65
CA SER A 175 -12.20 -7.24 1.89
C SER A 175 -11.51 -8.35 2.66
N LEU A 176 -11.24 -8.16 3.97
CA LEU A 176 -10.52 -9.16 4.78
C LEU A 176 -11.42 -10.26 5.32
N MET A 177 -12.67 -9.92 5.65
CA MET A 177 -13.60 -10.90 6.19
C MET A 177 -14.09 -11.85 5.10
N GLY A 178 -14.23 -11.36 3.87
CA GLY A 178 -14.92 -12.07 2.80
C GLY A 178 -16.43 -12.13 3.09
N GLU A 179 -17.22 -12.35 2.04
CA GLU A 179 -18.59 -12.87 2.21
C GLU A 179 -18.55 -14.32 2.72
#